data_AF-A0A7Y2A8T2-F1
#
_entry.id   AF-A0A7Y2A8T2-F1
#
_cell.length_a   1.000
_cell.length_b   1.000
_cell.length_c   1.000
_cell.angle_alpha   90.00
_cell.angle_beta   90.00
_cell.angle_gamma   90.00
#
_symmetry.space_group_name_H-M   'P 1'
#
loop_
_entity.id
_entity.type
_entity.pdbx_description
1 polymer ?
#
loop_
_entity_poly.entity_id
_entity_poly.type
_entity_poly.pdbx_seq_one_letter_code
_entity_poly.pdbx_strand_id
1 'polypeptide(L)'
;MKFRTTLILVMTALLLVACKTNPFTGKQTLALVSNDQIFPMAFQQYNQFLSENNVVTGTANARMIQDVGQKISTAAERYLTANGYAGYLSDYRWEYKLVEDETVNAWCMPGGKIVFYTGIMPIAKDEAGVAAIMGHEVAHALANHGQQRMSS
;
A
#
# COMPACT_ATOMS: atom_id res chain seq x y z
N MET A 1 11.56 -12.40 -43.98
CA MET A 1 11.68 -13.43 -42.92
C MET A 1 12.52 -12.96 -41.73
N LYS A 2 13.75 -12.46 -41.94
CA LYS A 2 14.64 -11.98 -40.84
C LYS A 2 14.00 -10.94 -39.92
N PHE A 3 13.28 -9.94 -40.46
CA PHE A 3 12.64 -8.88 -39.66
C PHE A 3 11.53 -9.39 -38.71
N ARG A 4 10.73 -10.38 -39.15
CA ARG A 4 9.70 -11.02 -38.31
C ARG A 4 10.33 -11.81 -37.17
N THR A 5 11.41 -12.53 -37.44
CA THR A 5 12.14 -13.30 -36.43
C THR A 5 12.80 -12.38 -35.40
N THR A 6 13.37 -11.25 -35.83
CA THR A 6 13.92 -10.23 -34.91
C THR A 6 12.84 -9.59 -34.05
N LEU A 7 11.67 -9.24 -34.62
CA LEU A 7 10.56 -8.66 -33.86
C LEU A 7 10.00 -9.62 -32.79
N ILE A 8 9.88 -10.91 -33.14
CA ILE A 8 9.45 -11.95 -32.19
C ILE A 8 10.48 -12.09 -31.05
N LEU A 9 11.77 -12.16 -31.36
CA LEU A 9 12.83 -12.24 -30.35
C LEU A 9 12.83 -11.03 -29.40
N VAL A 10 12.61 -9.81 -29.92
CA VAL A 10 12.52 -8.59 -29.12
C VAL A 10 11.28 -8.61 -28.22
N MET A 11 10.12 -9.01 -28.73
CA MET A 11 8.91 -9.15 -27.91
C MET A 11 9.08 -10.21 -26.82
N THR A 12 9.65 -11.37 -27.14
CA THR A 12 9.90 -12.44 -26.16
C THR A 12 10.91 -11.98 -25.10
N ALA A 13 11.95 -11.24 -25.47
CA ALA A 13 12.89 -10.66 -24.52
C ALA A 13 12.23 -9.62 -23.60
N LEU A 14 11.35 -8.76 -24.14
CA LEU A 14 10.60 -7.77 -23.35
C LEU A 14 9.64 -8.42 -22.34
N LEU A 15 8.99 -9.52 -22.71
CA LEU A 15 8.11 -10.27 -21.81
C LEU A 15 8.86 -10.92 -20.65
N LEU A 16 10.10 -11.37 -20.87
CA LEU A 16 10.94 -11.96 -19.81
C LEU A 16 11.43 -10.92 -18.78
N VAL A 17 11.55 -9.64 -19.17
CA VAL A 17 11.99 -8.54 -18.28
C VAL A 17 10.84 -8.02 -17.39
N ALA A 18 9.58 -8.32 -17.72
CA ALA A 18 8.41 -7.85 -16.98
C ALA A 18 8.10 -8.66 -15.70
N CYS A 19 8.76 -9.81 -15.48
CA CYS A 19 8.63 -10.57 -14.25
C CYS A 19 9.43 -9.93 -13.12
N LYS A 20 8.75 -9.36 -12.11
CA LYS A 20 9.39 -8.91 -10.87
C LYS A 20 9.14 -9.92 -9.75
N THR A 21 10.17 -10.14 -8.93
CA THR A 21 10.07 -10.97 -7.73
C THR A 21 9.50 -10.13 -6.59
N ASN A 22 8.42 -10.61 -5.97
CA ASN A 22 7.83 -9.96 -4.81
C ASN A 22 8.77 -10.10 -3.59
N PRO A 23 9.21 -8.99 -2.96
CA PRO A 23 10.18 -9.00 -1.86
C PRO A 23 9.67 -9.69 -0.59
N PHE A 24 8.35 -9.88 -0.45
CA PHE A 24 7.72 -10.47 0.73
C PHE A 24 7.41 -11.95 0.56
N THR A 25 7.09 -12.40 -0.65
CA THR A 25 6.68 -13.79 -0.91
C THR A 25 7.69 -14.60 -1.72
N GLY A 26 8.65 -13.94 -2.37
CA GLY A 26 9.60 -14.56 -3.29
C GLY A 26 8.97 -15.06 -4.61
N LYS A 27 7.66 -14.89 -4.80
CA LYS A 27 6.97 -15.29 -6.04
C LYS A 27 7.23 -14.28 -7.14
N GLN A 28 7.41 -14.76 -8.37
CA GLN A 28 7.43 -13.90 -9.55
C GLN A 28 5.99 -13.61 -9.96
N THR A 29 5.67 -12.32 -10.12
CA THR A 29 4.37 -11.88 -10.59
C THR A 29 4.55 -10.88 -11.73
N LEU A 30 3.70 -10.99 -12.74
CA LEU A 30 3.56 -9.97 -13.78
C LEU A 30 2.92 -8.73 -13.15
N ALA A 31 3.74 -7.74 -12.80
CA ALA A 31 3.25 -6.42 -12.43
C ALA A 31 2.97 -5.62 -13.71
N LEU A 32 1.81 -5.88 -14.33
CA LEU A 32 1.46 -5.31 -15.64
C LEU A 32 1.17 -3.80 -15.59
N VAL A 33 0.90 -3.26 -14.40
CA VAL A 33 0.55 -1.85 -14.20
C VAL A 33 1.52 -1.23 -13.21
N SER A 34 2.09 -0.07 -13.54
CA SER A 34 3.08 0.61 -12.68
C SER A 34 2.42 1.45 -11.57
N ASN A 35 3.20 1.79 -10.55
CA ASN A 35 2.78 2.72 -9.50
C ASN A 35 2.33 4.08 -10.08
N ASP A 36 3.01 4.57 -11.12
CA ASP A 36 2.66 5.84 -11.78
C ASP A 36 1.26 5.85 -12.37
N GLN A 37 0.74 4.68 -12.77
CA GLN A 37 -0.61 4.55 -13.29
C GLN A 37 -1.64 4.42 -12.15
N ILE A 38 -1.30 3.71 -11.07
CA ILE A 38 -2.27 3.37 -10.01
C ILE A 38 -2.36 4.47 -8.94
N PHE A 39 -1.25 5.06 -8.53
CA PHE A 39 -1.20 5.97 -7.40
C PHE A 39 -2.04 7.24 -7.62
N PRO A 40 -2.04 7.90 -8.79
CA PRO A 40 -2.91 9.06 -9.01
C PRO A 40 -4.38 8.74 -8.81
N MET A 41 -4.87 7.61 -9.33
CA MET A 41 -6.24 7.16 -9.15
C MET A 41 -6.54 6.82 -7.69
N ALA A 42 -5.65 6.08 -7.02
CA ALA A 42 -5.79 5.73 -5.60
C ALA A 42 -5.83 6.99 -4.72
N PHE A 43 -4.98 7.98 -4.99
CA PHE A 43 -4.95 9.22 -4.22
C PHE A 43 -6.18 10.09 -4.48
N GLN A 44 -6.69 10.12 -5.72
CA GLN A 44 -7.95 10.79 -6.03
C GLN A 44 -9.12 10.15 -5.26
N GLN A 45 -9.24 8.83 -5.29
CA GLN A 45 -10.29 8.11 -4.57
C GLN A 45 -10.18 8.31 -3.05
N TYR A 46 -8.96 8.25 -2.52
CA TYR A 46 -8.70 8.53 -1.10
C TYR A 46 -9.12 9.95 -0.70
N ASN A 47 -8.73 10.95 -1.48
CA ASN A 47 -9.09 12.34 -1.21
C ASN A 47 -10.60 12.57 -1.31
N GLN A 48 -11.26 11.95 -2.29
CA GLN A 48 -12.72 11.99 -2.40
C GLN A 48 -13.37 11.41 -1.15
N PHE A 49 -12.94 10.22 -0.74
CA PHE A 49 -13.44 9.57 0.48
C PHE A 49 -13.27 10.48 1.71
N LEU A 50 -12.08 11.06 1.93
CA LEU A 50 -11.86 11.96 3.05
C LEU A 50 -12.71 13.24 2.99
N SER A 51 -13.06 13.71 1.79
CA SER A 51 -13.93 14.88 1.62
C SER A 51 -15.40 14.60 1.94
N GLU A 52 -15.83 13.35 1.78
CA GLU A 52 -17.20 12.88 2.01
C GLU A 52 -17.42 12.39 3.45
N ASN A 53 -16.36 12.23 4.24
CA ASN A 53 -16.40 11.65 5.57
C ASN A 53 -15.79 12.58 6.63
N ASN A 54 -16.23 12.43 7.88
CA ASN A 54 -15.75 13.26 8.98
C ASN A 54 -14.40 12.76 9.50
N VAL A 55 -13.32 13.44 9.14
CA VAL A 55 -11.97 13.10 9.59
C VAL A 55 -11.73 13.60 11.02
N VAL A 56 -11.43 12.67 11.92
CA VAL A 56 -11.11 12.96 13.32
C VAL A 56 -9.65 13.45 13.42
N THR A 57 -9.46 14.64 13.99
CA THR A 57 -8.15 15.27 14.17
C THR A 57 -7.96 15.74 15.61
N GLY A 58 -6.71 15.92 16.05
CA GLY A 58 -6.37 16.45 17.39
C GLY A 58 -6.59 15.50 18.58
N THR A 59 -7.34 14.40 18.40
CA THR A 59 -7.59 13.41 19.46
C THR A 59 -6.35 12.56 19.76
N ALA A 60 -6.34 11.90 20.92
CA ALA A 60 -5.28 10.95 21.28
C ALA A 60 -5.26 9.75 20.31
N ASN A 61 -6.42 9.25 19.92
CA ASN A 61 -6.54 8.13 18.97
C ASN A 61 -6.02 8.50 17.58
N ALA A 62 -6.37 9.68 17.07
CA ALA A 62 -5.88 10.13 15.76
C ALA A 62 -4.34 10.26 15.76
N ARG A 63 -3.76 10.79 16.84
CA ARG A 63 -2.30 10.85 17.01
C ARG A 63 -1.66 9.47 17.12
N MET A 64 -2.22 8.57 17.92
CA MET A 64 -1.73 7.20 18.06
C MET A 64 -1.69 6.47 16.71
N ILE A 65 -2.73 6.59 15.89
CA ILE A 65 -2.79 5.99 14.55
C ILE A 65 -1.67 6.55 13.65
N GLN A 66 -1.44 7.86 13.68
CA GLN A 66 -0.37 8.50 12.91
C GLN A 66 1.02 8.04 13.37
N ASP A 67 1.26 8.03 14.69
CA ASP A 67 2.54 7.66 15.29
C ASP A 67 2.87 6.18 15.01
N VAL A 68 1.90 5.29 15.22
CA VAL A 68 2.06 3.85 14.95
C VAL A 68 2.26 3.61 13.46
N GLY A 69 1.48 4.26 12.60
CA GLY A 69 1.65 4.18 11.15
C GLY A 69 3.06 4.57 10.72
N GLN A 70 3.56 5.71 11.19
CA GLN A 70 4.91 6.17 10.89
C GLN A 70 5.99 5.20 11.38
N LYS A 71 5.85 4.64 12.59
CA LYS A 71 6.78 3.63 13.13
C LYS A 71 6.83 2.40 12.21
N ILE A 72 5.66 1.90 11.79
CA ILE A 72 5.56 0.69 10.96
C ILE A 72 6.07 0.93 9.54
N SER A 73 5.72 2.03 8.87
CA SER A 73 6.25 2.32 7.53
C SER A 73 7.75 2.53 7.54
N THR A 74 8.29 3.17 8.59
CA THR A 74 9.73 3.32 8.78
C THR A 74 10.42 1.96 8.96
N ALA A 75 9.82 1.06 9.75
CA ALA A 75 10.32 -0.30 9.92
C ALA A 75 10.29 -1.10 8.60
N ALA A 76 9.23 -0.94 7.80
CA ALA A 76 9.13 -1.57 6.49
C ALA A 76 10.20 -1.07 5.51
N GLU A 77 10.46 0.23 5.44
CA GLU A 77 11.53 0.80 4.60
C GLU A 77 12.91 0.26 5.01
N ARG A 78 13.18 0.20 6.31
CA ARG A 78 14.43 -0.38 6.85
C ARG A 78 14.57 -1.84 6.45
N TYR A 79 13.51 -2.64 6.61
CA TYR A 79 13.50 -4.03 6.20
C TYR A 79 13.78 -4.19 4.70
N LEU A 80 13.07 -3.45 3.84
CA LEU A 80 13.25 -3.50 2.40
C LEU A 80 14.67 -3.11 1.99
N THR A 81 15.19 -2.02 2.56
CA THR A 81 16.56 -1.57 2.32
C THR A 81 17.58 -2.64 2.71
N ALA A 82 17.44 -3.24 3.90
CA ALA A 82 18.33 -4.29 4.38
C ALA A 82 18.29 -5.57 3.51
N ASN A 83 17.19 -5.80 2.79
CA ASN A 83 17.00 -6.93 1.89
C ASN A 83 17.28 -6.60 0.41
N GLY A 84 17.94 -5.47 0.12
CA GLY A 84 18.35 -5.10 -1.24
C GLY A 84 17.27 -4.40 -2.09
N TYR A 85 16.19 -3.95 -1.46
CA TYR A 85 15.08 -3.23 -2.10
C TYR A 85 15.05 -1.75 -1.70
N ALA A 86 16.23 -1.12 -1.58
CA ALA A 86 16.33 0.30 -1.27
C ALA A 86 15.56 1.15 -2.32
N GLY A 87 14.76 2.11 -1.85
CA GLY A 87 13.93 2.94 -2.73
C GLY A 87 12.61 2.31 -3.17
N TYR A 88 12.28 1.09 -2.73
CA TYR A 88 11.00 0.44 -3.06
C TYR A 88 9.78 1.28 -2.64
N LEU A 89 9.89 2.11 -1.60
CA LEU A 89 8.82 3.00 -1.13
C LEU A 89 8.98 4.46 -1.56
N SER A 90 9.88 4.80 -2.51
CA SER A 90 10.14 6.21 -2.91
C SER A 90 8.90 6.97 -3.33
N ASP A 91 7.95 6.27 -3.94
CA ASP A 91 6.74 6.85 -4.51
C ASP A 91 5.56 6.82 -3.53
N TYR A 92 5.71 6.13 -2.39
CA TYR A 92 4.67 6.06 -1.37
C TYR A 92 4.51 7.44 -0.72
N ARG A 93 3.26 7.79 -0.43
CA ARG A 93 2.86 9.03 0.23
C ARG A 93 2.04 8.65 1.44
N TRP A 94 2.72 8.10 2.44
CA TRP A 94 2.12 7.56 3.66
C TRP A 94 1.20 8.58 4.32
N GLU A 95 -0.02 8.16 4.60
CA GLU A 95 -1.02 8.97 5.26
C GLU A 95 -1.97 8.08 6.06
N TYR A 96 -2.19 8.47 7.31
CA TYR A 96 -2.98 7.71 8.27
C TYR A 96 -4.05 8.62 8.84
N LYS A 97 -5.32 8.22 8.69
CA LYS A 97 -6.47 9.01 9.17
C LYS A 97 -7.39 8.17 10.02
N LEU A 98 -7.95 8.81 11.03
CA LEU A 98 -9.10 8.31 11.76
C LEU A 98 -10.34 9.00 11.20
N VAL A 99 -11.38 8.24 10.92
CA VAL A 99 -12.67 8.72 10.42
C VAL A 99 -13.78 8.31 11.38
N GLU A 100 -14.69 9.24 11.63
CA GLU A 100 -15.85 9.02 12.50
C GLU A 100 -16.87 8.12 11.78
N ASP A 101 -16.88 6.85 12.14
CA ASP A 101 -17.77 5.82 11.59
C ASP A 101 -17.80 4.64 12.59
N GLU A 102 -18.99 4.18 12.98
CA GLU A 102 -19.17 3.08 13.93
C GLU A 102 -18.84 1.71 13.34
N THR A 103 -18.63 1.62 12.03
CA THR A 103 -18.22 0.40 11.35
C THR A 103 -16.88 -0.10 11.92
N VAL A 104 -16.84 -1.37 12.29
CA VAL A 104 -15.63 -2.04 12.78
C VAL A 104 -14.70 -2.35 11.60
N ASN A 105 -13.91 -1.37 11.19
CA ASN A 105 -13.01 -1.54 10.05
C ASN A 105 -11.77 -0.64 10.06
N ALA A 106 -10.76 -1.08 9.31
CA ALA A 106 -9.65 -0.28 8.81
C ALA A 106 -9.34 -0.75 7.38
N TRP A 107 -8.77 0.11 6.56
CA TRP A 107 -8.44 -0.25 5.18
C TRP A 107 -7.28 0.58 4.64
N CYS A 108 -6.70 0.10 3.53
CA CYS A 108 -5.64 0.77 2.81
C CYS A 108 -5.91 0.87 1.30
N MET A 109 -5.25 1.84 0.66
CA MET A 109 -5.11 1.96 -0.78
C MET A 109 -3.61 1.98 -1.17
N PRO A 110 -3.29 1.64 -2.44
CA PRO A 110 -1.92 1.71 -2.94
C PRO A 110 -1.24 3.06 -2.67
N GLY A 111 0.08 3.03 -2.45
CA GLY A 111 0.87 4.23 -2.16
C GLY A 111 0.80 4.71 -0.71
N GLY A 112 0.28 3.88 0.20
CA GLY A 112 0.37 4.11 1.64
C GLY A 112 -0.73 5.00 2.20
N LYS A 113 -1.94 4.90 1.65
CA LYS A 113 -3.11 5.62 2.17
C LYS A 113 -3.91 4.70 3.08
N ILE A 114 -4.02 5.01 4.36
CA ILE A 114 -4.65 4.14 5.37
C ILE A 114 -5.72 4.92 6.15
N VAL A 115 -6.86 4.27 6.37
CA VAL A 115 -7.96 4.77 7.19
C VAL A 115 -8.32 3.77 8.27
N PHE A 116 -8.54 4.30 9.47
CA PHE A 116 -9.18 3.62 10.59
C PHE A 116 -10.54 4.27 10.85
N TYR A 117 -11.53 3.46 11.22
CA TYR A 117 -12.83 3.96 11.68
C TYR A 117 -12.89 3.99 13.21
N THR A 118 -13.62 4.94 13.78
CA THR A 118 -13.78 5.03 15.25
C THR A 118 -14.37 3.74 15.84
N GLY A 119 -15.20 3.02 15.08
CA GLY A 119 -15.79 1.73 15.46
C GLY A 119 -14.81 0.60 15.74
N ILE A 120 -13.60 0.61 15.16
CA ILE A 120 -12.59 -0.44 15.44
C ILE A 120 -11.78 -0.16 16.71
N MET A 121 -11.77 1.08 17.20
CA MET A 121 -10.91 1.50 18.31
C MET A 121 -11.17 0.76 19.63
N PRO A 122 -12.43 0.44 20.02
CA PRO A 122 -12.69 -0.35 21.23
C PRO A 122 -12.11 -1.77 21.17
N ILE A 123 -11.96 -2.35 19.97
CA ILE A 123 -11.36 -3.66 19.76
C ILE A 123 -9.83 -3.56 19.77
N ALA A 124 -9.29 -2.51 19.16
CA ALA A 124 -7.86 -2.21 19.20
C ALA A 124 -7.37 -1.98 20.64
N LYS A 125 -8.20 -1.37 21.51
CA LYS A 125 -7.97 -1.07 22.93
C LYS A 125 -6.84 -0.06 23.21
N ASP A 126 -5.65 -0.32 22.68
CA ASP A 126 -4.43 0.43 22.95
C ASP A 126 -3.49 0.47 21.73
N GLU A 127 -2.28 1.03 21.93
CA GLU A 127 -1.27 1.16 20.89
C GLU A 127 -0.87 -0.20 20.28
N ALA A 128 -0.84 -1.28 21.07
CA ALA A 128 -0.45 -2.59 20.58
C ALA A 128 -1.51 -3.18 19.64
N GLY A 129 -2.79 -3.04 19.97
CA GLY A 129 -3.85 -3.45 19.06
C GLY A 129 -3.94 -2.58 17.80
N VAL A 130 -3.74 -1.26 17.92
CA VAL A 130 -3.61 -0.38 16.74
C VAL A 130 -2.42 -0.82 15.88
N ALA A 131 -1.28 -1.18 16.48
CA ALA A 131 -0.11 -1.65 15.74
C ALA A 131 -0.34 -2.97 15.01
N ALA A 132 -1.10 -3.90 15.61
CA ALA A 132 -1.46 -5.15 14.93
C ALA A 132 -2.31 -4.91 13.68
N ILE A 133 -3.34 -4.07 13.79
CA ILE A 133 -4.23 -3.72 12.67
C ILE A 133 -3.45 -2.90 11.61
N MET A 134 -2.66 -1.91 12.04
CA MET A 134 -1.86 -1.09 11.13
C MET A 134 -0.82 -1.92 10.38
N GLY A 135 -0.18 -2.89 11.05
CA GLY A 135 0.76 -3.81 10.42
C GLY A 135 0.11 -4.65 9.31
N HIS A 136 -1.13 -5.11 9.53
CA HIS A 136 -1.92 -5.80 8.52
C HIS A 136 -2.23 -4.90 7.31
N GLU A 137 -2.70 -3.68 7.54
CA GLU A 137 -3.02 -2.73 6.46
C GLU A 137 -1.77 -2.29 5.68
N VAL A 138 -0.66 -2.01 6.37
CA VAL A 138 0.61 -1.68 5.71
C VAL A 138 1.09 -2.87 4.88
N ALA A 139 1.00 -4.11 5.38
CA ALA A 139 1.36 -5.30 4.60
C ALA A 139 0.51 -5.42 3.33
N HIS A 140 -0.79 -5.10 3.39
CA HIS A 140 -1.65 -5.06 2.22
C HIS A 140 -1.25 -3.98 1.20
N ALA A 141 -0.90 -2.79 1.67
CA ALA A 141 -0.41 -1.71 0.81
C ALA A 141 0.91 -2.09 0.12
N LEU A 142 1.81 -2.78 0.82
CA LEU A 142 3.14 -3.16 0.35
C LEU A 142 3.15 -4.36 -0.60
N ALA A 143 2.31 -5.37 -0.33
CA ALA A 143 2.29 -6.64 -1.07
C ALA A 143 1.65 -6.54 -2.45
N ASN A 144 1.28 -5.33 -2.91
CA ASN A 144 0.61 -5.08 -4.18
C ASN A 144 -0.73 -5.83 -4.33
N HIS A 145 -1.40 -6.25 -3.25
CA HIS A 145 -2.71 -6.92 -3.35
C HIS A 145 -3.77 -6.03 -4.00
N GLY A 146 -3.68 -4.70 -3.86
CA GLY A 146 -4.50 -3.76 -4.60
C GLY A 146 -4.23 -3.77 -6.11
N GLN A 147 -2.96 -3.78 -6.52
CA GLN A 147 -2.58 -3.86 -7.93
C GLN A 147 -2.98 -5.21 -8.54
N GLN A 148 -2.74 -6.31 -7.81
CA GLN A 148 -3.14 -7.64 -8.22
C GLN A 148 -4.65 -7.75 -8.44
N ARG A 149 -5.47 -7.17 -7.55
CA ARG A 149 -6.93 -7.13 -7.74
C ARG A 149 -7.36 -6.33 -8.97
N MET A 150 -6.63 -5.29 -9.35
CA MET A 150 -6.93 -4.51 -10.57
C MET A 150 -6.47 -5.20 -11.85
N SER A 151 -5.43 -6.04 -11.78
CA SER A 151 -4.86 -6.76 -12.93
C SER A 151 -5.40 -8.19 -13.10
N SER A 152 -6.32 -8.63 -12.24
CA SER A 152 -6.98 -9.95 -12.30
C SER A 152 -8.29 -9.90 -13.06
#